data_AF-A0AA92S909-F1
#
_entry.id   AF-A0AA92S909-F1
#
_cell.length_a   1.000
_cell.length_b   1.000
_cell.length_c   1.000
_cell.angle_alpha   90.00
_cell.angle_beta   90.00
_cell.angle_gamma   90.00
#
_symmetry.space_group_name_H-M   'P 1'
#
loop_
_entity.id
_entity.type
_entity.pdbx_description
1 polymer ?
#
loop_
_entity_poly.entity_id
_entity_poly.type
_entity_poly.pdbx_seq_one_letter_code
_entity_poly.pdbx_strand_id
1 'polypeptide(L)'
;MANFKYIEKITTSKELLDTIKSEIEQLTNYTFNPAAGETQEKSTWTVMTDLIKKDTASGKTSELVLKGISSINNVTKEFYVKFVNPGFTNPKEHSSLTVQVLEGYNATAKTFATEGHPVNFEWADEKFVTSDKRPTDRTIDKPVYLYMNVMNNRLSLVAVGDPAVHFEDYRKSFLYVGALKPFKYNMDDVVGNIMLTAGAVAAEPAAPIAPHDYGQYTSFGNNTLQMLATKSGIRFQKHYPAFITQAPQPGKAYSDSKLGDTGLLLEPQGFNASAWTRRYHLSPIYVVHGYDGYRGSLDACIAVSKNNILHLDELIIDVDPSDTTKKHKQEVYRYFDHNTEQNFMNYSANVKMGVAFLKEVRY
;
A
#
# COMPACT_ATOMS: atom_id res chain seq x y z
N MET A 1 -5.48 -19.83 7.58
CA MET A 1 -4.16 -19.84 8.24
C MET A 1 -3.64 -18.42 8.25
N ALA A 2 -2.96 -18.02 9.32
CA ALA A 2 -2.38 -16.69 9.45
C ALA A 2 -1.02 -16.59 8.72
N ASN A 3 -1.06 -16.45 7.39
CA ASN A 3 0.15 -16.45 6.57
C ASN A 3 0.73 -15.04 6.41
N PHE A 4 1.06 -14.40 7.53
CA PHE A 4 1.62 -13.05 7.51
C PHE A 4 2.58 -12.76 8.67
N LYS A 5 3.41 -11.73 8.49
CA LYS A 5 4.23 -11.10 9.54
C LYS A 5 3.89 -9.62 9.60
N TYR A 6 3.49 -9.15 10.78
CA TYR A 6 3.35 -7.72 11.07
C TYR A 6 4.65 -7.19 11.69
N ILE A 7 5.08 -6.01 11.27
CA ILE A 7 6.31 -5.36 11.68
C ILE A 7 5.98 -3.91 12.03
N GLU A 8 6.51 -3.46 13.16
CA GLU A 8 6.45 -2.08 13.65
C GLU A 8 7.85 -1.70 14.13
N LYS A 9 8.46 -0.72 13.48
CA LYS A 9 9.84 -0.28 13.72
C LYS A 9 9.97 1.23 13.59
N ILE A 10 10.88 1.79 14.37
CA ILE A 10 11.39 3.14 14.17
C ILE A 10 12.77 2.98 13.53
N THR A 11 12.98 3.63 12.40
CA THR A 11 14.24 3.66 11.63
C THR A 11 14.53 5.10 11.25
N THR A 12 15.58 5.36 10.46
CA THR A 12 15.81 6.63 9.79
C THR A 12 15.49 6.51 8.29
N SER A 13 15.30 7.64 7.59
CA SER A 13 15.16 7.63 6.13
C SER A 13 16.35 6.95 5.45
N LYS A 14 17.54 7.16 5.99
CA LYS A 14 18.81 6.60 5.52
C LYS A 14 18.85 5.07 5.66
N GLU A 15 18.27 4.54 6.73
CA GLU A 15 18.33 3.11 7.06
C GLU A 15 17.04 2.36 6.69
N LEU A 16 16.05 3.04 6.12
CA LEU A 16 14.73 2.47 5.83
C LEU A 16 14.83 1.22 4.94
N LEU A 17 15.63 1.27 3.87
CA LEU A 17 15.82 0.12 2.98
C LEU A 17 16.61 -1.01 3.66
N ASP A 18 17.60 -0.70 4.51
CA ASP A 18 18.33 -1.71 5.28
C ASP A 18 17.41 -2.41 6.30
N THR A 19 16.50 -1.66 6.93
CA THR A 19 15.48 -2.20 7.84
C THR A 19 14.52 -3.12 7.10
N ILE A 20 13.96 -2.69 5.96
CA ILE A 20 13.08 -3.55 5.14
C ILE A 20 13.81 -4.82 4.71
N LYS A 21 15.04 -4.68 4.20
CA LYS A 21 15.88 -5.81 3.79
C LYS A 21 16.07 -6.80 4.93
N SER A 22 16.52 -6.35 6.09
CA SER A 22 16.78 -7.20 7.25
C SER A 22 15.54 -7.95 7.71
N GLU A 23 14.38 -7.29 7.73
CA GLU A 23 13.12 -7.91 8.16
C GLU A 23 12.62 -8.99 7.20
N ILE A 24 12.88 -8.84 5.89
CA ILE A 24 12.58 -9.84 4.86
C ILE A 24 13.58 -10.99 4.91
N GLU A 25 14.88 -10.73 5.06
CA GLU A 25 15.92 -11.80 5.17
C GLU A 25 15.71 -12.70 6.39
N GLN A 26 15.26 -12.11 7.51
CA GLN A 26 14.99 -12.86 8.74
C GLN A 26 13.66 -13.64 8.69
N LEU A 27 12.79 -13.35 7.74
CA LEU A 27 11.49 -14.01 7.62
C LEU A 27 11.61 -15.30 6.82
N THR A 28 11.87 -16.42 7.52
CA THR A 28 11.90 -17.75 6.88
C THR A 28 10.55 -18.45 6.91
N ASN A 29 9.80 -18.31 8.00
CA ASN A 29 8.49 -18.93 8.22
C ASN A 29 7.53 -17.92 8.84
N TYR A 30 6.24 -18.01 8.50
CA TYR A 30 5.20 -17.28 9.20
C TYR A 30 4.86 -17.93 10.53
N THR A 31 4.37 -17.10 11.45
CA THR A 31 3.83 -17.57 12.73
C THR A 31 2.56 -18.36 12.46
N PHE A 32 2.40 -19.50 13.13
CA PHE A 32 1.21 -20.36 12.99
C PHE A 32 0.83 -20.96 14.34
N ASN A 33 -0.43 -21.36 14.49
CA ASN A 33 -0.92 -22.02 15.70
C ASN A 33 -1.21 -23.52 15.44
N PRO A 34 -0.30 -24.44 15.82
CA PRO A 34 -0.52 -25.87 15.63
C PRO A 34 -1.71 -26.41 16.44
N ALA A 35 -2.02 -25.83 17.60
CA ALA A 35 -3.16 -26.25 18.41
C ALA A 35 -4.51 -25.93 17.75
N ALA A 36 -4.54 -24.97 16.81
CA ALA A 36 -5.69 -24.65 15.98
C ALA A 36 -5.73 -25.43 14.66
N GLY A 37 -4.81 -26.39 14.47
CA GLY A 37 -4.72 -27.20 13.25
C GLY A 37 -4.12 -26.46 12.05
N GLU A 38 -3.33 -25.40 12.28
CA GLU A 38 -2.60 -24.73 11.21
C GLU A 38 -1.28 -25.44 10.89
N THR A 39 -0.84 -25.30 9.64
CA THR A 39 0.46 -25.79 9.18
C THR A 39 1.43 -24.63 8.99
N GLN A 40 2.70 -24.86 9.27
CA GLN A 40 3.74 -23.87 9.03
C GLN A 40 3.85 -23.54 7.55
N GLU A 41 3.85 -22.25 7.23
CA GLU A 41 4.08 -21.76 5.87
C GLU A 41 5.41 -21.01 5.78
N LYS A 42 6.17 -21.30 4.73
CA LYS A 42 7.45 -20.62 4.44
C LYS A 42 7.18 -19.29 3.74
N SER A 43 8.04 -18.31 4.01
CA SER A 43 8.04 -17.09 3.21
C SER A 43 8.63 -17.36 1.83
N THR A 44 8.02 -16.80 0.79
CA THR A 44 8.50 -16.86 -0.60
C THR A 44 9.29 -15.62 -1.01
N TRP A 45 9.35 -14.60 -0.15
CA TRP A 45 10.12 -13.39 -0.43
C TRP A 45 11.62 -13.65 -0.38
N THR A 46 12.35 -13.09 -1.34
CA THR A 46 13.81 -13.20 -1.40
C THR A 46 14.43 -11.86 -1.72
N VAL A 47 15.53 -11.52 -1.05
CA VAL A 47 16.33 -10.34 -1.38
C VAL A 47 17.29 -10.67 -2.52
N MET A 48 17.26 -9.87 -3.59
CA MET A 48 18.16 -10.04 -4.74
C MET A 48 19.51 -9.37 -4.45
N THR A 49 20.37 -10.05 -3.69
CA THR A 49 21.64 -9.50 -3.18
C THR A 49 22.54 -8.92 -4.27
N ASP A 50 22.56 -9.54 -5.45
CA ASP A 50 23.40 -9.15 -6.58
C ASP A 50 22.92 -7.87 -7.30
N LEU A 51 21.73 -7.38 -6.94
CA LEU A 51 21.11 -6.16 -7.47
C LEU A 51 21.04 -5.04 -6.43
N ILE A 52 21.52 -5.27 -5.20
CA ILE A 52 21.57 -4.23 -4.17
C ILE A 52 22.63 -3.21 -4.55
N LYS A 53 22.28 -1.94 -4.49
CA LYS A 53 23.27 -0.85 -4.51
C LYS A 53 23.37 -0.21 -3.14
N LYS A 54 24.59 0.16 -2.79
CA LYS A 54 24.89 0.90 -1.56
C LYS A 54 25.39 2.28 -1.93
N ASP A 55 24.99 3.25 -1.12
CA ASP A 55 25.63 4.55 -1.14
C ASP A 55 27.10 4.42 -0.68
N THR A 56 28.01 5.08 -1.40
CA THR A 56 29.46 4.91 -1.21
C THR A 56 29.93 5.59 0.08
N ALA A 57 29.29 6.71 0.47
CA ALA A 57 29.70 7.47 1.64
C ALA A 57 29.20 6.84 2.95
N SER A 58 27.94 6.39 2.98
CA SER A 58 27.31 5.85 4.18
C SER A 58 27.38 4.33 4.30
N GLY A 59 27.60 3.61 3.20
CA GLY A 59 27.53 2.15 3.14
C GLY A 59 26.12 1.57 3.30
N LYS A 60 25.09 2.42 3.32
CA LYS A 60 23.67 2.06 3.48
C LYS A 60 23.03 1.71 2.15
N THR A 61 21.97 0.91 2.17
CA THR A 61 21.29 0.48 0.94
C THR A 61 20.58 1.66 0.26
N SER A 62 20.98 1.97 -0.97
CA SER A 62 20.36 3.00 -1.82
C SER A 62 19.38 2.41 -2.83
N GLU A 63 19.60 1.17 -3.26
CA GLU A 63 18.66 0.42 -4.11
C GLU A 63 18.48 -0.99 -3.57
N LEU A 64 17.23 -1.40 -3.36
CA LEU A 64 16.84 -2.73 -2.88
C LEU A 64 15.90 -3.39 -3.89
N VAL A 65 16.20 -4.61 -4.32
CA VAL A 65 15.30 -5.40 -5.16
C VAL A 65 14.84 -6.64 -4.38
N LEU A 66 13.53 -6.79 -4.26
CA LEU A 66 12.88 -7.96 -3.67
C LEU A 66 12.23 -8.80 -4.77
N LYS A 67 12.37 -10.13 -4.68
CA LYS A 67 11.64 -11.10 -5.47
C LYS A 67 10.45 -11.60 -4.65
N GLY A 68 9.25 -11.50 -5.22
CA GLY A 68 8.02 -12.08 -4.69
C GLY A 68 7.50 -13.20 -5.59
N ILE A 69 6.74 -14.12 -5.01
CA ILE A 69 6.03 -15.17 -5.76
C ILE A 69 4.57 -15.10 -5.39
N SER A 70 3.75 -14.64 -6.35
CA SER A 70 2.30 -14.70 -6.23
C SER A 70 1.83 -16.10 -6.56
N SER A 71 1.00 -16.69 -5.70
CA SER A 71 0.34 -17.97 -5.94
C SER A 71 -1.16 -17.78 -5.79
N ILE A 72 -1.88 -18.03 -6.88
CA ILE A 72 -3.35 -18.01 -6.90
C ILE A 72 -3.78 -19.35 -7.49
N ASN A 73 -4.52 -20.12 -6.69
CA ASN A 73 -4.85 -21.51 -7.00
C ASN A 73 -3.58 -22.32 -7.30
N ASN A 74 -3.49 -22.97 -8.46
CA ASN A 74 -2.35 -23.82 -8.85
C ASN A 74 -1.34 -23.10 -9.75
N VAL A 75 -1.49 -21.79 -9.97
CA VAL A 75 -0.62 -21.01 -10.84
C VAL A 75 0.22 -20.07 -10.00
N THR A 76 1.52 -20.04 -10.30
CA THR A 76 2.49 -19.18 -9.62
C THR A 76 3.09 -18.18 -10.59
N LYS A 77 3.35 -16.97 -10.11
CA LYS A 77 3.98 -15.90 -10.88
C LYS A 77 5.05 -15.19 -10.08
N GLU A 78 6.26 -15.18 -10.61
CA GLU A 78 7.34 -14.36 -10.07
C GLU A 78 7.18 -12.90 -10.51
N PHE A 79 7.43 -11.99 -9.57
CA PHE A 79 7.50 -10.56 -9.80
C PHE A 79 8.58 -9.96 -8.90
N TYR A 80 9.02 -8.76 -9.25
CA TYR A 80 10.11 -8.09 -8.53
C TYR A 80 9.66 -6.69 -8.14
N VAL A 81 10.13 -6.23 -6.99
CA VAL A 81 9.86 -4.89 -6.47
C VAL A 81 11.19 -4.22 -6.22
N LYS A 82 11.44 -3.12 -6.93
CA LYS A 82 12.63 -2.29 -6.75
C LYS A 82 12.27 -1.05 -5.93
N PHE A 83 12.98 -0.84 -4.85
CA PHE A 83 12.96 0.38 -4.05
C PHE A 83 14.25 1.14 -4.32
N VAL A 84 14.13 2.45 -4.54
CA VAL A 84 15.28 3.36 -4.69
C VAL A 84 15.12 4.49 -3.69
N ASN A 85 16.17 4.78 -2.93
CA ASN A 85 16.26 5.94 -2.06
C ASN A 85 17.01 7.08 -2.77
N PRO A 86 16.29 8.06 -3.35
CA PRO A 86 16.94 9.16 -4.07
C PRO A 86 17.71 10.11 -3.16
N GLY A 87 17.42 10.12 -1.85
CA GLY A 87 18.00 11.03 -0.86
C GLY A 87 19.52 10.94 -0.70
N PHE A 88 20.12 9.82 -1.10
CA PHE A 88 21.58 9.69 -1.15
C PHE A 88 22.21 10.49 -2.30
N THR A 89 21.53 10.56 -3.45
CA THR A 89 22.01 11.29 -4.63
C THR A 89 21.56 12.74 -4.65
N ASN A 90 20.37 13.01 -4.10
CA ASN A 90 19.79 14.34 -4.00
C ASN A 90 19.48 14.61 -2.52
N PRO A 91 20.30 15.41 -1.81
CA PRO A 91 20.07 15.73 -0.41
C PRO A 91 18.74 16.44 -0.13
N LYS A 92 18.03 16.91 -1.17
CA LYS A 92 16.69 17.49 -1.07
C LYS A 92 15.55 16.47 -1.14
N GLU A 93 15.88 15.18 -1.30
CA GLU A 93 14.93 14.05 -1.41
C GLU A 93 15.17 13.01 -0.30
N HIS A 94 15.32 13.47 0.93
CA HIS A 94 15.63 12.68 2.12
C HIS A 94 14.40 12.03 2.80
N SER A 95 13.19 12.25 2.31
CA SER A 95 11.92 11.75 2.88
C SER A 95 11.03 11.10 1.82
N SER A 96 11.68 10.51 0.82
CA SER A 96 11.05 9.83 -0.31
C SER A 96 11.76 8.51 -0.61
N LEU A 97 11.00 7.56 -1.18
CA LEU A 97 11.49 6.43 -1.95
C LEU A 97 10.76 6.43 -3.28
N THR A 98 11.35 5.83 -4.31
CA THR A 98 10.58 5.37 -5.47
C THR A 98 10.46 3.86 -5.44
N VAL A 99 9.29 3.35 -5.82
CA VAL A 99 8.98 1.92 -5.83
C VAL A 99 8.49 1.53 -7.21
N GLN A 100 8.97 0.41 -7.73
CA GLN A 100 8.69 -0.01 -9.10
C GLN A 100 8.46 -1.51 -9.16
N VAL A 101 7.40 -1.94 -9.86
CA VAL A 101 7.17 -3.35 -10.19
C VAL A 101 7.92 -3.71 -11.47
N LEU A 102 8.65 -4.82 -11.42
CA LEU A 102 9.46 -5.33 -12.51
C LEU A 102 9.11 -6.80 -12.81
N GLU A 103 9.28 -7.21 -14.06
CA GLU A 103 8.99 -8.55 -14.55
C GLU A 103 10.06 -9.06 -15.53
N GLY A 104 10.22 -10.38 -15.61
CA GLY A 104 11.07 -11.03 -16.61
C GLY A 104 12.56 -10.79 -16.35
N TYR A 105 13.03 -11.11 -15.14
CA TYR A 105 14.43 -10.97 -14.77
C TYR A 105 15.33 -11.90 -15.60
N ASN A 106 16.36 -11.34 -16.22
CA ASN A 106 17.41 -12.08 -16.92
C ASN A 106 18.66 -12.13 -16.02
N ALA A 107 18.97 -13.31 -15.48
CA ALA A 107 20.09 -13.49 -14.55
C ALA A 107 21.46 -13.17 -15.18
N THR A 108 21.64 -13.42 -16.49
CA THR A 108 22.90 -13.17 -17.19
C THR A 108 23.13 -11.68 -17.43
N ALA A 109 22.11 -10.98 -17.93
CA ALA A 109 22.19 -9.55 -18.22
C ALA A 109 21.98 -8.67 -16.98
N LYS A 110 21.42 -9.23 -15.90
CA LYS A 110 20.97 -8.52 -14.70
C LYS A 110 19.96 -7.41 -15.01
N THR A 111 19.10 -7.64 -16.00
CA THR A 111 18.07 -6.70 -16.45
C THR A 111 16.67 -7.29 -16.33
N PHE A 112 15.66 -6.43 -16.41
CA PHE A 112 14.26 -6.81 -16.42
C PHE A 112 13.67 -6.57 -17.82
N ALA A 113 12.82 -7.48 -18.28
CA ALA A 113 12.17 -7.35 -19.57
C ALA A 113 11.10 -6.25 -19.56
N THR A 114 10.52 -5.95 -18.40
CA THR A 114 9.44 -4.96 -18.30
C THR A 114 9.45 -4.29 -16.93
N GLU A 115 9.24 -2.97 -16.94
CA GLU A 115 9.32 -2.12 -15.75
C GLU A 115 8.18 -1.10 -15.71
N GLY A 116 7.37 -1.10 -14.65
CA GLY A 116 6.29 -0.12 -14.47
C GLY A 116 6.82 1.30 -14.27
N HIS A 117 5.96 2.31 -14.31
CA HIS A 117 6.38 3.66 -13.93
C HIS A 117 6.80 3.67 -12.44
N PRO A 118 7.96 4.24 -12.06
CA PRO A 118 8.37 4.38 -10.66
C PRO A 118 7.37 5.24 -9.87
N VAL A 119 6.83 4.69 -8.80
CA VAL A 119 5.80 5.33 -7.96
C VAL A 119 6.48 5.97 -6.75
N ASN A 120 6.18 7.24 -6.49
CA ASN A 120 6.74 7.94 -5.34
C ASN A 120 6.12 7.45 -4.03
N PHE A 121 6.92 7.30 -2.99
CA PHE A 121 6.49 6.93 -1.65
C PHE A 121 7.13 7.87 -0.64
N GLU A 122 6.36 8.87 -0.18
CA GLU A 122 6.89 10.03 0.54
C GLU A 122 6.22 10.20 1.89
N TRP A 123 6.99 10.44 2.94
CA TRP A 123 6.51 10.57 4.33
C TRP A 123 6.75 11.96 4.92
N ALA A 124 7.15 12.93 4.10
CA ALA A 124 7.13 14.34 4.43
C ALA A 124 7.07 15.24 3.18
N ASP A 125 6.56 16.45 3.34
CA ASP A 125 6.66 17.53 2.35
C ASP A 125 7.97 18.31 2.53
N GLU A 126 8.96 17.95 1.75
CA GLU A 126 10.30 18.55 1.81
C GLU A 126 10.35 19.97 1.24
N LYS A 127 9.31 20.40 0.53
CA LYS A 127 9.18 21.78 0.04
C LYS A 127 8.59 22.69 1.11
N PHE A 128 8.09 22.13 2.20
CA PHE A 128 7.58 22.91 3.31
C PHE A 128 8.71 23.77 3.90
N VAL A 129 8.42 25.06 4.04
CA VAL A 129 9.29 26.01 4.71
C VAL A 129 8.50 26.70 5.82
N THR A 130 9.16 26.92 6.93
CA THR A 130 8.59 27.64 8.09
C THR A 130 8.29 29.10 7.73
N SER A 131 7.59 29.83 8.61
CA SER A 131 7.15 31.20 8.36
C SER A 131 8.28 32.19 8.05
N ASP A 132 9.51 31.89 8.48
CA ASP A 132 10.71 32.66 8.18
C ASP A 132 11.49 32.15 6.97
N LYS A 133 10.87 31.27 6.16
CA LYS A 133 11.39 30.65 4.93
C LYS A 133 12.58 29.71 5.15
N ARG A 134 12.79 29.19 6.36
CA ARG A 134 13.79 28.14 6.60
C ARG A 134 13.22 26.75 6.34
N PRO A 135 14.02 25.81 5.78
CA PRO A 135 13.67 24.40 5.76
C PRO A 135 13.39 23.88 7.16
N THR A 136 12.64 22.79 7.27
CA THR A 136 12.46 22.09 8.53
C THR A 136 13.75 21.39 8.95
N ASP A 137 13.84 20.96 10.21
CA ASP A 137 14.96 20.18 10.71
C ASP A 137 14.97 18.73 10.17
N ARG A 138 14.09 18.41 9.20
CA ARG A 138 14.01 17.10 8.59
C ARG A 138 15.24 16.85 7.72
N THR A 139 15.86 15.71 7.93
CA THR A 139 17.03 15.24 7.18
C THR A 139 16.97 13.72 7.03
N ILE A 140 17.91 13.14 6.28
CA ILE A 140 17.94 11.69 6.03
C ILE A 140 18.18 10.86 7.32
N ASP A 141 18.74 11.49 8.36
CA ASP A 141 19.02 10.85 9.65
C ASP A 141 17.84 10.97 10.64
N LYS A 142 16.73 11.60 10.25
CA LYS A 142 15.56 11.74 11.12
C LYS A 142 14.69 10.49 11.16
N PRO A 143 13.95 10.29 12.27
CA PRO A 143 13.15 9.09 12.44
C PRO A 143 11.99 8.97 11.44
N VAL A 144 11.74 7.73 11.04
CA VAL A 144 10.62 7.28 10.22
C VAL A 144 10.00 6.09 10.92
N TYR A 145 8.70 6.16 11.19
CA TYR A 145 7.94 5.03 11.71
C TYR A 145 7.52 4.16 10.52
N LEU A 146 7.97 2.91 10.52
CA LEU A 146 7.65 1.90 9.52
C LEU A 146 6.70 0.88 10.13
N TYR A 147 5.55 0.75 9.49
CA TYR A 147 4.62 -0.35 9.71
C TYR A 147 4.56 -1.19 8.45
N MET A 148 4.66 -2.51 8.57
CA MET A 148 4.66 -3.40 7.41
C MET A 148 3.89 -4.68 7.71
N ASN A 149 3.07 -5.10 6.77
CA ASN A 149 2.49 -6.43 6.75
C ASN A 149 3.03 -7.19 5.52
N VAL A 150 3.67 -8.32 5.78
CA VAL A 150 4.28 -9.19 4.76
C VAL A 150 3.44 -10.45 4.63
N MET A 151 2.99 -10.75 3.41
CA MET A 151 2.35 -12.01 3.03
C MET A 151 3.02 -12.53 1.76
N ASN A 152 2.97 -13.83 1.46
CA ASN A 152 3.64 -14.40 0.27
C ASN A 152 3.26 -13.71 -1.04
N ASN A 153 2.00 -13.30 -1.16
CA ASN A 153 1.50 -12.68 -2.38
C ASN A 153 1.71 -11.17 -2.45
N ARG A 154 1.98 -10.48 -1.32
CA ARG A 154 2.01 -9.01 -1.27
C ARG A 154 2.72 -8.42 -0.05
N LEU A 155 3.16 -7.17 -0.19
CA LEU A 155 3.61 -6.29 0.90
C LEU A 155 2.64 -5.12 1.03
N SER A 156 2.36 -4.73 2.27
CA SER A 156 1.68 -3.45 2.55
C SER A 156 2.48 -2.71 3.61
N LEU A 157 2.80 -1.45 3.35
CA LEU A 157 3.65 -0.63 4.19
C LEU A 157 2.95 0.69 4.51
N VAL A 158 3.23 1.23 5.68
CA VAL A 158 2.98 2.63 6.01
C VAL A 158 4.27 3.23 6.54
N ALA A 159 4.70 4.33 5.93
CA ALA A 159 5.81 5.15 6.41
C ALA A 159 5.23 6.46 6.94
N VAL A 160 5.67 6.83 8.15
CA VAL A 160 5.27 8.08 8.80
C VAL A 160 6.51 8.86 9.18
N GLY A 161 6.63 10.09 8.68
CA GLY A 161 7.67 11.01 9.13
C GLY A 161 7.41 11.41 10.58
N ASP A 162 8.46 11.58 11.38
CA ASP A 162 8.28 11.95 12.77
C ASP A 162 7.60 13.32 12.93
N PRO A 163 6.40 13.41 13.54
CA PRO A 163 5.70 14.67 13.74
C PRO A 163 6.40 15.59 14.75
N ALA A 164 7.31 15.06 15.58
CA ALA A 164 8.10 15.85 16.51
C ALA A 164 9.19 16.69 15.80
N VAL A 165 9.62 16.29 14.61
CA VAL A 165 10.57 17.07 13.80
C VAL A 165 9.88 18.32 13.26
N HIS A 166 8.72 18.14 12.61
CA HIS A 166 7.84 19.24 12.25
C HIS A 166 6.42 18.71 12.00
N PHE A 167 5.41 19.40 12.54
CA PHE A 167 4.02 18.92 12.50
C PHE A 167 3.32 19.20 11.17
N GLU A 168 3.74 20.20 10.41
CA GLU A 168 3.06 20.54 9.14
C GLU A 168 3.63 19.79 7.93
N ASP A 169 4.88 19.33 8.01
CA ASP A 169 5.53 18.65 6.88
C ASP A 169 5.32 17.14 6.92
N TYR A 170 5.02 16.52 8.07
CA TYR A 170 4.97 15.06 8.14
C TYR A 170 3.81 14.49 7.33
N ARG A 171 4.04 13.33 6.72
CA ARG A 171 3.03 12.57 6.00
C ARG A 171 2.99 11.14 6.49
N LYS A 172 1.78 10.59 6.45
CA LYS A 172 1.45 9.18 6.66
C LYS A 172 1.12 8.62 5.30
N SER A 173 2.05 7.88 4.73
CA SER A 173 1.93 7.35 3.38
C SER A 173 1.73 5.85 3.43
N PHE A 174 0.76 5.37 2.66
CA PHE A 174 0.48 3.96 2.48
C PHE A 174 1.07 3.48 1.17
N LEU A 175 1.60 2.26 1.16
CA LEU A 175 2.08 1.54 -0.01
C LEU A 175 1.50 0.13 -0.02
N TYR A 176 1.05 -0.31 -1.21
CA TYR A 176 0.70 -1.70 -1.46
C TYR A 176 1.43 -2.18 -2.71
N VAL A 177 2.04 -3.36 -2.63
CA VAL A 177 2.64 -4.01 -3.79
C VAL A 177 2.44 -5.52 -3.75
N GLY A 178 2.01 -6.10 -4.86
CA GLY A 178 1.79 -7.54 -5.00
C GLY A 178 0.39 -7.88 -5.48
N ALA A 179 -0.02 -9.13 -5.32
CA ALA A 179 -1.25 -9.62 -5.90
C ALA A 179 -2.51 -9.19 -5.15
N LEU A 180 -3.60 -9.03 -5.89
CA LEU A 180 -4.92 -8.82 -5.29
C LEU A 180 -5.50 -10.16 -4.85
N LYS A 181 -6.33 -10.11 -3.81
CA LYS A 181 -7.19 -11.23 -3.44
C LYS A 181 -8.29 -11.38 -4.49
N PRO A 182 -8.34 -12.52 -5.22
CA PRO A 182 -9.33 -12.75 -6.26
C PRO A 182 -10.72 -12.98 -5.65
N PHE A 183 -11.77 -12.77 -6.44
CA PHE A 183 -13.12 -13.18 -6.08
C PHE A 183 -13.26 -14.71 -6.12
N LYS A 184 -14.21 -15.25 -5.34
CA LYS A 184 -14.49 -16.70 -5.27
C LYS A 184 -14.78 -17.34 -6.63
N TYR A 185 -15.39 -16.58 -7.55
CA TYR A 185 -15.75 -17.04 -8.90
C TYR A 185 -14.83 -16.47 -9.98
N ASN A 186 -13.67 -15.94 -9.62
CA ASN A 186 -12.76 -15.37 -10.60
C ASN A 186 -12.16 -16.47 -11.49
N MET A 187 -11.90 -16.13 -12.75
CA MET A 187 -10.99 -16.94 -13.57
C MET A 187 -9.57 -16.84 -12.99
N ASP A 188 -8.67 -17.77 -13.33
CA ASP A 188 -7.28 -17.77 -12.87
C ASP A 188 -6.50 -16.54 -13.41
N ASP A 189 -6.69 -15.38 -12.77
CA ASP A 189 -5.99 -14.13 -13.04
C ASP A 189 -4.74 -14.05 -12.16
N VAL A 190 -3.70 -14.75 -12.62
CA VAL A 190 -2.42 -14.84 -11.90
C VAL A 190 -1.33 -14.06 -12.61
N VAL A 191 -1.34 -14.07 -13.94
CA VAL A 191 -0.25 -13.51 -14.77
C VAL A 191 -0.14 -11.99 -14.64
N GLY A 192 -1.27 -11.28 -14.68
CA GLY A 192 -1.32 -9.82 -14.64
C GLY A 192 -1.71 -9.22 -13.29
N ASN A 193 -2.07 -10.07 -12.31
CA ASN A 193 -2.62 -9.65 -11.02
C ASN A 193 -1.51 -9.29 -10.04
N ILE A 194 -0.69 -8.30 -10.39
CA ILE A 194 0.25 -7.65 -9.50
C ILE A 194 -0.06 -6.16 -9.56
N MET A 195 -0.23 -5.54 -8.40
CA MET A 195 -0.60 -4.14 -8.26
C MET A 195 0.50 -3.38 -7.53
N LEU A 196 0.67 -2.10 -7.86
CA LEU A 196 1.45 -1.15 -7.07
C LEU A 196 0.66 0.15 -6.87
N THR A 197 0.66 0.65 -5.63
CA THR A 197 0.28 2.01 -5.32
C THR A 197 1.04 2.54 -4.11
N ALA A 198 1.27 3.85 -4.05
CA ALA A 198 1.89 4.51 -2.92
C ALA A 198 1.41 5.95 -2.73
N GLY A 199 1.44 6.47 -1.51
CA GLY A 199 1.15 7.88 -1.24
C GLY A 199 2.35 8.79 -1.49
N ALA A 200 2.12 9.96 -2.05
CA ALA A 200 3.15 10.97 -2.30
C ALA A 200 2.64 12.40 -2.07
N VAL A 201 3.56 13.30 -1.78
CA VAL A 201 3.36 14.75 -1.79
C VAL A 201 3.51 15.29 -3.21
N ALA A 202 4.56 14.84 -3.90
CA ALA A 202 4.84 15.22 -5.28
C ALA A 202 3.68 14.84 -6.20
N ALA A 203 3.21 15.81 -6.98
CA ALA A 203 2.13 15.61 -7.94
C ALA A 203 2.51 14.56 -9.00
N GLU A 204 1.54 13.74 -9.40
CA GLU A 204 1.72 12.84 -10.53
C GLU A 204 2.02 13.62 -11.82
N PRO A 205 2.83 13.07 -12.74
CA PRO A 205 3.01 13.65 -14.06
C PRO A 205 1.67 13.79 -14.79
N ALA A 206 1.51 14.85 -15.59
CA ALA A 206 0.28 15.07 -16.36
C ALA A 206 0.18 14.18 -17.61
N ALA A 207 1.31 13.64 -18.09
CA ALA A 207 1.39 12.80 -19.26
C ALA A 207 2.39 11.64 -19.04
N PRO A 208 2.17 10.46 -19.66
CA PRO A 208 3.10 9.34 -19.57
C PRO A 208 4.52 9.76 -19.97
N ILE A 209 5.51 9.26 -19.22
CA ILE A 209 6.92 9.56 -19.47
C ILE A 209 7.54 8.33 -20.13
N ALA A 210 8.10 8.48 -21.34
CA ALA A 210 8.88 7.42 -21.96
C ALA A 210 10.08 7.05 -21.07
N PRO A 211 10.39 5.75 -20.86
CA PRO A 211 9.90 4.58 -21.60
C PRO A 211 8.63 3.92 -21.02
N HIS A 212 8.01 4.49 -19.99
CA HIS A 212 6.89 3.89 -19.26
C HIS A 212 5.51 4.29 -19.82
N ASP A 213 5.43 4.62 -21.11
CA ASP A 213 4.16 4.86 -21.78
C ASP A 213 3.61 3.54 -22.34
N TYR A 214 2.56 3.04 -21.69
CA TYR A 214 1.85 1.82 -22.05
C TYR A 214 0.49 2.12 -22.69
N GLY A 215 0.30 3.33 -23.23
CA GLY A 215 -0.91 3.78 -23.92
C GLY A 215 -1.80 4.70 -23.07
N GLN A 216 -3.01 4.96 -23.57
CA GLN A 216 -3.92 6.01 -23.07
C GLN A 216 -4.27 5.89 -21.58
N TYR A 217 -4.30 4.69 -21.03
CA TYR A 217 -4.67 4.45 -19.63
C TYR A 217 -3.48 4.04 -18.76
N THR A 218 -2.25 4.37 -19.16
CA THR A 218 -1.05 4.21 -18.33
C THR A 218 -1.22 4.84 -16.95
N SER A 219 -0.78 4.13 -15.90
CA SER A 219 -0.85 4.55 -14.50
C SER A 219 0.49 4.98 -13.94
N PHE A 220 0.50 6.08 -13.19
CA PHE A 220 1.66 6.53 -12.42
C PHE A 220 1.73 5.93 -11.00
N GLY A 221 0.62 5.34 -10.51
CA GLY A 221 0.58 4.56 -9.27
C GLY A 221 0.31 5.33 -7.97
N ASN A 222 0.28 6.67 -7.96
CA ASN A 222 0.06 7.43 -6.74
C ASN A 222 -1.42 7.71 -6.46
N ASN A 223 -2.17 8.27 -7.41
CA ASN A 223 -3.63 8.43 -7.32
C ASN A 223 -4.40 7.24 -7.90
N THR A 224 -3.71 6.40 -8.66
CA THR A 224 -4.30 5.25 -9.34
C THR A 224 -3.60 3.97 -8.90
N LEU A 225 -4.26 2.84 -9.09
CA LEU A 225 -3.71 1.52 -8.81
C LEU A 225 -3.04 1.00 -10.09
N GLN A 226 -1.71 0.91 -10.09
CA GLN A 226 -0.94 0.45 -11.26
C GLN A 226 -0.95 -1.08 -11.32
N MET A 227 -1.72 -1.67 -12.24
CA MET A 227 -1.78 -3.12 -12.41
C MET A 227 -0.81 -3.60 -13.50
N LEU A 228 -0.08 -4.69 -13.25
CA LEU A 228 0.92 -5.25 -14.16
C LEU A 228 0.37 -5.51 -15.57
N ALA A 229 -0.81 -6.14 -15.69
CA ALA A 229 -1.49 -6.28 -16.98
C ALA A 229 -3.01 -6.39 -16.84
N THR A 230 -3.77 -5.82 -17.78
CA THR A 230 -5.23 -6.02 -17.94
C THR A 230 -5.55 -7.45 -18.40
N LYS A 231 -6.84 -7.80 -18.46
CA LYS A 231 -7.30 -9.09 -19.02
C LYS A 231 -6.88 -9.27 -20.48
N SER A 232 -6.80 -8.18 -21.24
CA SER A 232 -6.32 -8.17 -22.63
C SER A 232 -4.79 -8.17 -22.77
N GLY A 233 -4.04 -8.12 -21.66
CA GLY A 233 -2.57 -8.15 -21.65
C GLY A 233 -1.90 -6.77 -21.78
N ILE A 234 -2.65 -5.67 -21.75
CA ILE A 234 -2.09 -4.31 -21.78
C ILE A 234 -1.51 -4.00 -20.41
N ARG A 235 -0.26 -3.55 -20.37
CA ARG A 235 0.53 -3.45 -19.14
C ARG A 235 0.36 -2.12 -18.41
N PHE A 236 0.53 -2.13 -17.08
CA PHE A 236 0.57 -0.93 -16.21
C PHE A 236 -0.57 0.08 -16.41
N GLN A 237 -1.79 -0.44 -16.62
CA GLN A 237 -2.98 0.39 -16.79
C GLN A 237 -3.58 0.81 -15.45
N LYS A 238 -4.19 1.99 -15.42
CA LYS A 238 -4.80 2.60 -14.24
C LYS A 238 -6.07 1.88 -13.83
N HIS A 239 -6.08 1.41 -12.60
CA HIS A 239 -7.27 0.92 -11.92
C HIS A 239 -7.62 1.86 -10.77
N TYR A 240 -8.86 1.74 -10.29
CA TYR A 240 -9.42 2.61 -9.27
C TYR A 240 -9.90 1.80 -8.09
N PRO A 241 -9.83 2.36 -6.86
CA PRO A 241 -10.45 1.74 -5.72
C PRO A 241 -11.97 1.85 -5.78
N ALA A 242 -12.65 0.81 -5.30
CA ALA A 242 -14.08 0.82 -5.05
C ALA A 242 -14.33 0.17 -3.68
N PHE A 243 -15.24 0.74 -2.90
CA PHE A 243 -15.61 0.20 -1.60
C PHE A 243 -16.96 0.77 -1.18
N ILE A 244 -17.63 0.07 -0.27
CA ILE A 244 -18.91 0.47 0.28
C ILE A 244 -18.63 1.53 1.34
N THR A 245 -19.18 2.72 1.14
CA THR A 245 -19.00 3.89 2.01
C THR A 245 -20.34 4.62 2.15
N GLN A 246 -20.45 5.45 3.20
CA GLN A 246 -21.49 6.47 3.24
C GLN A 246 -21.36 7.41 2.02
N ALA A 247 -22.44 8.12 1.70
CA ALA A 247 -22.41 9.13 0.65
C ALA A 247 -21.28 10.15 0.91
N PRO A 248 -20.66 10.70 -0.15
CA PRO A 248 -19.58 11.66 -0.02
C PRO A 248 -20.07 12.93 0.67
N GLN A 249 -19.16 13.78 1.13
CA GLN A 249 -19.55 15.08 1.67
C GLN A 249 -20.25 15.96 0.63
N PRO A 250 -21.10 16.89 1.06
CA PRO A 250 -21.63 17.93 0.18
C PRO A 250 -20.50 18.63 -0.60
N GLY A 251 -20.73 18.87 -1.88
CA GLY A 251 -19.80 19.43 -2.87
C GLY A 251 -18.92 18.39 -3.54
N LYS A 252 -18.96 17.13 -3.08
CA LYS A 252 -18.18 16.01 -3.63
C LYS A 252 -19.05 14.83 -4.07
N ALA A 253 -20.35 14.88 -3.79
CA ALA A 253 -21.30 13.90 -4.25
C ALA A 253 -21.91 14.29 -5.62
N TYR A 254 -22.78 13.43 -6.13
CA TYR A 254 -23.57 13.72 -7.32
C TYR A 254 -24.54 14.87 -7.03
N SER A 255 -24.64 15.85 -7.93
CA SER A 255 -25.64 16.91 -7.86
C SER A 255 -26.78 16.57 -8.80
N ASP A 256 -27.95 16.25 -8.24
CA ASP A 256 -29.17 15.99 -8.99
C ASP A 256 -29.89 17.30 -9.36
N SER A 257 -30.54 17.31 -10.53
CA SER A 257 -31.25 18.49 -11.04
C SER A 257 -32.51 18.88 -10.24
N LYS A 258 -33.09 17.97 -9.46
CA LYS A 258 -34.29 18.19 -8.63
C LYS A 258 -33.98 18.14 -7.13
N LEU A 259 -33.09 17.24 -6.71
CA LEU A 259 -32.74 17.03 -5.30
C LEU A 259 -31.53 17.87 -4.85
N GLY A 260 -30.79 18.47 -5.77
CA GLY A 260 -29.56 19.19 -5.47
C GLY A 260 -28.42 18.24 -5.10
N ASP A 261 -27.50 18.71 -4.26
CA ASP A 261 -26.35 17.94 -3.81
C ASP A 261 -26.77 16.75 -2.94
N THR A 262 -26.46 15.54 -3.40
CA THR A 262 -26.81 14.29 -2.70
C THR A 262 -25.81 13.89 -1.61
N GLY A 263 -24.87 14.78 -1.28
CA GLY A 263 -23.86 14.53 -0.26
C GLY A 263 -24.44 14.38 1.14
N LEU A 264 -23.77 13.60 1.96
CA LEU A 264 -24.10 13.43 3.37
C LEU A 264 -23.04 14.11 4.24
N LEU A 265 -23.47 15.12 4.99
CA LEU A 265 -22.63 15.72 6.02
C LEU A 265 -22.65 14.82 7.25
N LEU A 266 -21.56 14.10 7.49
CA LEU A 266 -21.38 13.34 8.72
C LEU A 266 -20.98 14.27 9.86
N GLU A 267 -21.63 14.11 11.01
CA GLU A 267 -21.32 14.86 12.23
C GLU A 267 -19.88 14.56 12.68
N PRO A 268 -18.99 15.58 12.76
CA PRO A 268 -17.57 15.37 13.03
C PRO A 268 -17.27 14.66 14.35
N GLN A 269 -18.08 14.91 15.39
CA GLN A 269 -17.91 14.35 16.74
C GLN A 269 -19.02 13.35 17.11
N GLY A 270 -20.06 13.21 16.27
CA GLY A 270 -21.23 12.38 16.56
C GLY A 270 -21.29 11.06 15.79
N PHE A 271 -20.62 10.98 14.63
CA PHE A 271 -20.64 9.77 13.82
C PHE A 271 -19.71 8.69 14.42
N ASN A 272 -20.33 7.77 15.16
CA ASN A 272 -19.69 6.70 15.91
C ASN A 272 -20.08 5.32 15.36
N ALA A 273 -19.66 4.25 16.04
CA ALA A 273 -20.23 2.93 15.83
C ALA A 273 -21.77 2.99 15.78
N SER A 274 -22.37 2.20 14.90
CA SER A 274 -23.83 2.24 14.68
C SER A 274 -24.58 2.05 15.99
N ALA A 275 -25.54 2.92 16.30
CA ALA A 275 -26.35 2.81 17.51
C ALA A 275 -27.16 1.49 17.57
N TRP A 276 -27.45 0.90 16.40
CA TRP A 276 -28.23 -0.33 16.26
C TRP A 276 -27.40 -1.59 16.50
N THR A 277 -26.16 -1.61 16.00
CA THR A 277 -25.30 -2.81 16.05
C THR A 277 -24.14 -2.68 17.03
N ARG A 278 -23.86 -1.47 17.51
CA ARG A 278 -22.67 -1.08 18.28
C ARG A 278 -21.36 -1.46 17.59
N ARG A 279 -21.38 -1.53 16.26
CA ARG A 279 -20.25 -1.95 15.40
C ARG A 279 -19.98 -0.89 14.32
N TYR A 280 -18.72 -0.80 13.92
CA TYR A 280 -18.32 -0.08 12.71
C TYR A 280 -18.59 -0.94 11.47
N HIS A 281 -18.98 -0.30 10.37
CA HIS A 281 -19.17 -0.97 9.08
C HIS A 281 -17.98 -0.60 8.19
N LEU A 282 -17.16 -1.60 7.88
CA LEU A 282 -15.92 -1.48 7.13
C LEU A 282 -16.09 -2.19 5.79
N SER A 283 -15.32 -1.81 4.79
CA SER A 283 -15.43 -2.40 3.46
C SER A 283 -14.06 -2.87 2.95
N PRO A 284 -13.98 -4.04 2.29
CA PRO A 284 -12.81 -4.37 1.50
C PRO A 284 -12.55 -3.29 0.44
N ILE A 285 -11.27 -3.06 0.11
CA ILE A 285 -10.91 -2.17 -0.99
C ILE A 285 -10.89 -3.00 -2.26
N TYR A 286 -11.95 -2.90 -3.06
CA TYR A 286 -12.03 -3.51 -4.37
C TYR A 286 -11.23 -2.72 -5.41
N VAL A 287 -10.79 -3.40 -6.45
CA VAL A 287 -10.05 -2.81 -7.57
C VAL A 287 -10.85 -2.97 -8.84
N VAL A 288 -11.11 -1.86 -9.53
CA VAL A 288 -11.92 -1.80 -10.75
C VAL A 288 -11.17 -1.12 -11.90
N HIS A 289 -11.27 -1.72 -13.08
CA HIS A 289 -10.86 -1.11 -14.34
C HIS A 289 -12.09 -0.56 -15.07
N GLY A 290 -11.94 0.57 -15.78
CA GLY A 290 -13.04 1.14 -16.56
C GLY A 290 -13.53 0.23 -17.70
N TYR A 291 -12.66 -0.64 -18.23
CA TYR A 291 -13.00 -1.58 -19.30
C TYR A 291 -13.17 -3.03 -18.81
N ASP A 292 -12.34 -3.47 -17.86
CA ASP A 292 -12.31 -4.88 -17.42
C ASP A 292 -13.31 -5.15 -16.29
N GLY A 293 -13.82 -4.09 -15.64
CA GLY A 293 -14.67 -4.20 -14.47
C GLY A 293 -13.88 -4.57 -13.21
N TYR A 294 -14.56 -5.22 -12.26
CA TYR A 294 -13.99 -5.60 -10.97
C TYR A 294 -13.03 -6.77 -11.11
N ARG A 295 -11.85 -6.63 -10.49
CA ARG A 295 -10.77 -7.62 -10.61
C ARG A 295 -10.53 -8.42 -9.32
N GLY A 296 -10.63 -7.75 -8.18
CA GLY A 296 -10.38 -8.35 -6.87
C GLY A 296 -10.41 -7.30 -5.78
N SER A 297 -9.82 -7.63 -4.64
CA SER A 297 -9.66 -6.71 -3.49
C SER A 297 -8.23 -6.72 -2.96
N LEU A 298 -7.83 -5.66 -2.27
CA LEU A 298 -6.55 -5.64 -1.57
C LEU A 298 -6.53 -6.74 -0.49
N ASP A 299 -5.49 -7.56 -0.47
CA ASP A 299 -5.45 -8.69 0.45
C ASP A 299 -5.13 -8.24 1.87
N ALA A 300 -5.98 -8.65 2.82
CA ALA A 300 -5.91 -8.27 4.22
C ALA A 300 -5.74 -6.74 4.44
N CYS A 301 -6.38 -5.92 3.58
CA CYS A 301 -6.50 -4.47 3.73
C CYS A 301 -7.97 -4.05 3.60
N ILE A 302 -8.39 -3.10 4.43
CA ILE A 302 -9.79 -2.61 4.48
C ILE A 302 -9.84 -1.09 4.47
N ALA A 303 -10.89 -0.55 3.86
CA ALA A 303 -11.23 0.87 3.90
C ALA A 303 -11.98 1.17 5.19
N VAL A 304 -11.56 2.22 5.88
CA VAL A 304 -12.10 2.62 7.18
C VAL A 304 -12.45 4.10 7.14
N SER A 305 -13.66 4.49 7.54
CA SER A 305 -14.00 5.90 7.66
C SER A 305 -13.17 6.57 8.76
N LYS A 306 -12.70 7.80 8.52
CA LYS A 306 -11.86 8.55 9.48
C LYS A 306 -12.62 9.05 10.71
N ASN A 307 -13.93 8.85 10.77
CA ASN A 307 -14.79 9.36 11.85
C ASN A 307 -14.59 8.57 13.16
N ASN A 308 -14.15 9.26 14.20
CA ASN A 308 -13.91 8.72 15.55
C ASN A 308 -13.06 7.44 15.59
N ILE A 309 -12.08 7.35 14.69
CA ILE A 309 -11.03 6.33 14.68
C ILE A 309 -9.71 7.08 14.49
N LEU A 310 -8.78 6.92 15.43
CA LEU A 310 -7.50 7.61 15.43
C LEU A 310 -6.43 6.75 14.77
N HIS A 311 -5.43 7.40 14.17
CA HIS A 311 -4.27 6.73 13.62
C HIS A 311 -3.65 5.79 14.67
N LEU A 312 -3.37 4.55 14.28
CA LEU A 312 -2.91 3.45 15.13
C LEU A 312 -3.98 2.78 16.00
N ASP A 313 -5.26 3.11 15.87
CA ASP A 313 -6.30 2.31 16.53
C ASP A 313 -6.34 0.87 16.01
N GLU A 314 -6.77 -0.05 16.87
CA GLU A 314 -6.97 -1.46 16.53
C GLU A 314 -8.44 -1.76 16.29
N LEU A 315 -8.72 -2.39 15.15
CA LEU A 315 -10.06 -2.75 14.73
C LEU A 315 -10.19 -4.27 14.79
N ILE A 316 -11.07 -4.76 15.64
CA ILE A 316 -11.32 -6.19 15.79
C ILE A 316 -12.51 -6.56 14.91
N ILE A 317 -12.27 -7.52 14.02
CA ILE A 317 -13.28 -8.08 13.12
C ILE A 317 -13.52 -9.53 13.54
N ASP A 318 -14.76 -9.82 13.94
CA ASP A 318 -15.20 -11.19 14.16
C ASP A 318 -15.27 -11.92 12.81
N VAL A 319 -14.63 -13.08 12.74
CA VAL A 319 -14.77 -13.99 11.61
C VAL A 319 -16.18 -14.59 11.65
N ASP A 320 -16.83 -14.67 10.50
CA ASP A 320 -18.12 -15.35 10.38
C ASP A 320 -17.99 -16.80 10.89
N PRO A 321 -18.78 -17.24 11.89
CA PRO A 321 -18.73 -18.61 12.39
C PRO A 321 -18.97 -19.69 11.33
N SER A 322 -19.60 -19.33 10.20
CA SER A 322 -19.81 -20.23 9.07
C SER A 322 -18.60 -20.36 8.13
N ASP A 323 -17.60 -19.48 8.24
CA ASP A 323 -16.37 -19.54 7.45
C ASP A 323 -15.40 -20.59 8.02
N THR A 324 -15.56 -21.82 7.55
CA THR A 324 -14.70 -22.96 7.93
C THR A 324 -13.28 -22.89 7.37
N THR A 325 -12.98 -21.93 6.48
CA THR A 325 -11.66 -21.76 5.86
C THR A 325 -10.66 -21.08 6.81
N LYS A 326 -11.17 -20.26 7.73
CA LYS A 326 -10.38 -19.60 8.77
C LYS A 326 -10.38 -20.45 10.04
N LYS A 327 -9.22 -20.57 10.68
CA LYS A 327 -9.04 -21.35 11.92
C LYS A 327 -9.11 -20.48 13.16
N HIS A 328 -9.02 -19.17 12.98
CA HIS A 328 -9.12 -18.14 14.00
C HIS A 328 -10.53 -17.52 14.01
N LYS A 329 -10.92 -16.98 15.17
CA LYS A 329 -12.24 -16.36 15.39
C LYS A 329 -12.24 -14.86 15.19
N GLN A 330 -11.09 -14.20 15.34
CA GLN A 330 -10.99 -12.76 15.20
C GLN A 330 -9.75 -12.36 14.41
N GLU A 331 -9.89 -11.29 13.64
CA GLU A 331 -8.82 -10.63 12.91
C GLU A 331 -8.69 -9.21 13.43
N VAL A 332 -7.49 -8.83 13.87
CA VAL A 332 -7.22 -7.49 14.39
C VAL A 332 -6.44 -6.73 13.34
N TYR A 333 -7.02 -5.63 12.87
CA TYR A 333 -6.45 -4.74 11.90
C TYR A 333 -5.89 -3.50 12.60
N ARG A 334 -4.72 -3.03 12.18
CA ARG A 334 -4.19 -1.74 12.62
C ARG A 334 -4.61 -0.67 11.63
N TYR A 335 -5.25 0.39 12.11
CA TYR A 335 -5.71 1.49 11.28
C TYR A 335 -4.63 2.54 11.06
N PHE A 336 -4.54 3.00 9.82
CA PHE A 336 -3.66 4.06 9.39
C PHE A 336 -4.45 5.13 8.63
N ASP A 337 -4.57 6.30 9.26
CA ASP A 337 -4.91 7.51 8.53
C ASP A 337 -3.78 7.89 7.54
N HIS A 338 -4.14 8.53 6.44
CA HIS A 338 -3.21 9.08 5.45
C HIS A 338 -3.50 10.56 5.21
N ASN A 339 -2.45 11.34 4.96
CA ASN A 339 -2.53 12.78 4.67
C ASN A 339 -1.64 13.20 3.50
N THR A 340 -1.18 12.25 2.67
CA THR A 340 -0.48 12.56 1.42
C THR A 340 -1.44 13.13 0.38
N GLU A 341 -0.95 14.12 -0.37
CA GLU A 341 -1.66 14.87 -1.39
C GLU A 341 -2.07 13.97 -2.56
N GLN A 342 -1.16 13.12 -3.01
CA GLN A 342 -1.42 12.03 -3.96
C GLN A 342 -1.64 10.74 -3.18
N ASN A 343 -2.80 10.12 -3.38
CA ASN A 343 -3.14 8.83 -2.81
C ASN A 343 -4.29 8.22 -3.62
N PHE A 344 -4.38 6.89 -3.63
CA PHE A 344 -5.38 6.19 -4.45
C PHE A 344 -6.82 6.51 -4.05
N MET A 345 -7.09 6.98 -2.82
CA MET A 345 -8.44 7.35 -2.38
C MET A 345 -8.97 8.60 -3.09
N ASN A 346 -8.11 9.43 -3.69
CA ASN A 346 -8.50 10.65 -4.39
C ASN A 346 -9.49 10.40 -5.55
N TYR A 347 -9.38 9.23 -6.21
CA TYR A 347 -10.30 8.80 -7.27
C TYR A 347 -11.29 7.71 -6.82
N SER A 348 -11.57 7.63 -5.52
CA SER A 348 -12.58 6.74 -4.97
C SER A 348 -13.94 7.43 -4.81
N ALA A 349 -14.97 6.65 -4.47
CA ALA A 349 -16.28 7.19 -4.14
C ALA A 349 -16.26 8.12 -2.91
N ASN A 350 -15.36 7.90 -1.94
CA ASN A 350 -15.22 8.78 -0.77
C ASN A 350 -13.74 8.95 -0.41
N VAL A 351 -13.24 10.17 -0.55
CA VAL A 351 -11.84 10.52 -0.26
C VAL A 351 -11.50 10.53 1.24
N LYS A 352 -12.50 10.58 2.13
CA LYS A 352 -12.31 10.62 3.59
C LYS A 352 -12.26 9.23 4.23
N MET A 353 -11.45 8.36 3.63
CA MET A 353 -11.22 7.01 4.13
C MET A 353 -9.75 6.88 4.54
N GLY A 354 -9.45 6.04 5.51
CA GLY A 354 -8.11 5.54 5.78
C GLY A 354 -8.01 4.07 5.38
N VAL A 355 -6.83 3.48 5.62
CA VAL A 355 -6.57 2.06 5.33
C VAL A 355 -6.21 1.37 6.63
N ALA A 356 -6.74 0.18 6.86
CA ALA A 356 -6.24 -0.70 7.91
C ALA A 356 -5.75 -2.00 7.29
N PHE A 357 -4.67 -2.57 7.83
CA PHE A 357 -4.19 -3.89 7.43
C PHE A 357 -3.99 -4.82 8.63
N LEU A 358 -4.06 -6.12 8.37
CA LEU A 358 -4.04 -7.15 9.41
C LEU A 358 -2.77 -7.08 10.26
N LYS A 359 -2.94 -7.11 11.58
CA LYS A 359 -1.86 -7.06 12.58
C LYS A 359 -1.70 -8.40 13.30
N GLU A 360 -2.81 -9.02 13.68
CA GLU A 360 -2.81 -10.28 14.41
C GLU A 360 -4.12 -11.04 14.17
N VAL A 361 -4.12 -12.33 14.49
CA VAL A 361 -5.32 -13.17 14.54
C VAL A 361 -5.48 -13.75 15.93
N ARG A 362 -6.72 -14.04 16.35
CA ARG A 362 -7.03 -14.63 17.66
C ARG A 362 -7.93 -15.86 17.48
N TYR A 363 -7.59 -16.96 18.17
CA TYR A 363 -8.22 -18.28 18.03
C TYR A 363 -9.32 -18.55 19.08
#